data_AF-A0A1G8ZQG2-F1
#
_entry.id   AF-A0A1G8ZQG2-F1
#
_cell.length_a   1.000
_cell.length_b   1.000
_cell.length_c   1.000
_cell.angle_alpha   90.00
_cell.angle_beta   90.00
_cell.angle_gamma   90.00
#
_symmetry.space_group_name_H-M   'P 1'
#
loop_
_entity.id
_entity.type
_entity.pdbx_description
1 polymer ?
#
loop_
_entity_poly.entity_id
_entity_poly.type
_entity_poly.pdbx_seq_one_letter_code
_entity_poly.pdbx_strand_id
1 'polypeptide(L)'
;MSAESDFMTHPRPPVGVALFLALFILVVTSISPASSPWTATHWLFTYEHGFIKRGFMGSLHALVSDEVGLRSVWMTHIVVSMAASVAFCTLILRTVRANQTGPDDTQTADMAALAFGLMLLSGSGIVQQFFFDTGRFDVYGFLLLCAAFLATGKLHPIPALLTITFLSILAILIHEAFFFWIAPAALALWLLHHPFSRTSLVPLLSCAAAIVLVTFLAGHSSLSDHMTFEEAKSALQQRADFEVSNPSLEVHFRNLEENMRYTLQRALTKERAFLALIALTILGLQTVIFFAILQPARTGLGYLRSMSVLLCFCPIALVLFGHDHGRWLAMINGNLAVMLLAAARLNPGILSRLAPLTIATMLLVVLAQASLGPFGIMIPYPELDLFNALKTLLEG
;
A
#
# COMPACT_ATOMS: atom_id res chain seq x y z
N MET A 1 21.14 28.45 45.12
CA MET A 1 21.28 27.24 44.28
C MET A 1 19.90 26.60 44.17
N SER A 2 19.15 26.99 43.15
CA SER A 2 17.79 26.51 42.88
C SER A 2 17.64 26.42 41.35
N ALA A 3 17.75 25.21 40.82
CA ALA A 3 17.65 24.95 39.38
C ALA A 3 17.15 23.52 39.12
N GLU A 4 16.06 23.13 39.79
CA GLU A 4 15.36 21.86 39.59
C GLU A 4 13.83 22.07 39.46
N SER A 5 13.41 23.18 38.83
CA SER A 5 11.97 23.49 38.68
C SER A 5 11.44 23.55 37.25
N ASP A 6 12.20 23.15 36.23
CA ASP A 6 11.84 23.45 34.82
C ASP A 6 11.53 22.24 33.91
N PHE A 7 11.22 21.08 34.47
CA PHE A 7 10.81 19.89 33.69
C PHE A 7 9.32 19.53 33.78
N MET A 8 8.48 20.46 34.25
CA MET A 8 7.02 20.36 34.16
C MET A 8 6.49 21.26 33.04
N THR A 9 7.10 21.21 31.86
CA THR A 9 6.43 21.71 30.65
C THR A 9 5.36 20.68 30.28
N HIS A 10 4.11 21.12 30.25
CA HIS A 10 2.93 20.30 30.00
C HIS A 10 3.19 19.25 28.91
N PRO A 11 2.84 17.97 29.13
CA PRO A 11 2.89 16.98 28.07
C PRO A 11 1.85 17.42 27.05
N ARG A 12 2.28 18.17 26.02
CA ARG A 12 1.46 18.39 24.83
C ARG A 12 1.02 16.99 24.42
N PRO A 13 -0.30 16.71 24.34
CA PRO A 13 -0.74 15.41 23.85
C PRO A 13 -0.01 15.23 22.53
N PRO A 14 0.88 14.23 22.42
CA PRO A 14 1.78 14.20 21.30
C PRO A 14 0.87 14.10 20.08
N VAL A 15 1.07 14.98 19.09
CA VAL A 15 0.33 15.01 17.81
C VAL A 15 0.05 13.60 17.27
N GLY A 16 0.95 12.66 17.56
CA GLY A 16 0.78 11.25 17.31
C GLY A 16 -0.41 10.52 17.92
N VAL A 17 -0.83 10.84 19.15
CA VAL A 17 -2.04 10.28 19.76
C VAL A 17 -3.28 10.80 19.04
N ALA A 18 -3.31 12.08 18.66
CA ALA A 18 -4.40 12.63 17.86
C ALA A 18 -4.47 12.00 16.46
N LEU A 19 -3.32 11.85 15.78
CA LEU A 19 -3.24 11.17 14.48
C LEU A 19 -3.66 9.70 14.57
N PHE A 20 -3.22 9.00 15.60
CA PHE A 20 -3.62 7.61 15.85
C PHE A 20 -5.11 7.50 16.12
N LEU A 21 -5.68 8.34 16.99
CA LEU A 21 -7.10 8.33 17.31
C LEU A 21 -7.95 8.71 16.09
N ALA A 22 -7.54 9.70 15.30
CA ALA A 22 -8.23 10.06 14.06
C ALA A 22 -8.25 8.90 13.06
N LEU A 23 -7.11 8.22 12.88
CA LEU A 23 -7.03 7.06 12.00
C LEU A 23 -7.80 5.86 12.55
N PHE A 24 -7.75 5.61 13.86
CA PHE A 24 -8.50 4.55 14.51
C PHE A 24 -10.01 4.78 14.40
N ILE A 25 -10.48 6.00 14.67
CA ILE A 25 -11.90 6.36 14.49
C ILE A 25 -12.28 6.16 13.04
N LEU A 26 -11.48 6.65 12.09
CA LEU A 26 -11.71 6.44 10.66
C LEU A 26 -11.78 4.95 10.29
N VAL A 27 -10.87 4.11 10.81
CA VAL A 27 -10.94 2.63 10.65
C VAL A 27 -12.32 2.15 11.08
N VAL A 28 -12.67 2.38 12.34
CA VAL A 28 -13.88 1.83 12.94
C VAL A 28 -15.15 2.36 12.26
N THR A 29 -15.17 3.63 11.85
CA THR A 29 -16.37 4.26 11.27
C THR A 29 -16.53 4.03 9.77
N SER A 30 -15.43 3.78 9.05
CA SER A 30 -15.47 3.65 7.58
C SER A 30 -15.51 2.20 7.10
N ILE A 31 -15.31 1.22 7.99
CA ILE A 31 -15.50 -0.19 7.65
C ILE A 31 -16.98 -0.44 7.39
N SER A 32 -17.34 -0.61 6.13
CA SER A 32 -18.66 -1.11 5.75
C SER A 32 -18.85 -2.53 6.30
N PRO A 33 -19.98 -2.83 6.98
CA PRO A 33 -20.22 -4.14 7.61
C PRO A 33 -20.39 -5.30 6.62
N ALA A 34 -20.38 -5.06 5.31
CA ALA A 34 -20.55 -6.09 4.30
C ALA A 34 -19.30 -6.24 3.42
N SER A 35 -18.55 -7.33 3.62
CA SER A 35 -17.69 -7.85 2.54
C SER A 35 -18.59 -8.23 1.37
N SER A 36 -18.17 -7.94 0.13
CA SER A 36 -18.95 -8.40 -1.02
C SER A 36 -18.70 -9.89 -1.25
N PRO A 37 -19.67 -10.64 -1.78
CA PRO A 37 -19.44 -12.03 -2.21
C PRO A 37 -18.26 -12.15 -3.19
N TRP A 38 -17.99 -11.09 -3.96
CA TRP A 38 -16.81 -11.00 -4.83
C TRP A 38 -15.50 -11.07 -4.04
N THR A 39 -15.30 -10.24 -3.01
CA THR A 39 -14.06 -10.28 -2.21
C THR A 39 -13.96 -11.56 -1.39
N ALA A 40 -15.07 -12.00 -0.79
CA ALA A 40 -15.11 -13.20 0.04
C ALA A 40 -14.85 -14.49 -0.74
N THR A 41 -15.25 -14.58 -2.01
CA THR A 41 -14.95 -15.75 -2.86
C THR A 41 -13.45 -16.02 -2.95
N HIS A 42 -12.59 -14.98 -2.92
CA HIS A 42 -11.14 -15.17 -2.94
C HIS A 42 -10.57 -15.90 -1.73
N TRP A 43 -11.31 -15.93 -0.61
CA TRP A 43 -10.93 -16.63 0.61
C TRP A 43 -11.24 -18.13 0.58
N LEU A 44 -12.03 -18.59 -0.39
CA LEU A 44 -12.36 -20.01 -0.54
C LEU A 44 -11.24 -20.81 -1.22
N PHE A 45 -10.34 -20.14 -1.95
CA PHE A 45 -9.25 -20.78 -2.67
C PHE A 45 -8.18 -21.29 -1.68
N THR A 46 -7.90 -22.59 -1.73
CA THR A 46 -6.90 -23.28 -0.89
C THR A 46 -5.95 -24.09 -1.77
N TYR A 47 -4.89 -24.64 -1.17
CA TYR A 47 -3.98 -25.56 -1.84
C TYR A 47 -4.41 -27.03 -1.79
N GLU A 48 -5.67 -27.33 -1.46
CA GLU A 48 -6.15 -28.71 -1.30
C GLU A 48 -6.07 -29.54 -2.59
N HIS A 49 -6.22 -28.90 -3.74
CA HIS A 49 -6.16 -29.53 -5.06
C HIS A 49 -4.80 -29.34 -5.77
N GLY A 50 -3.80 -28.82 -5.05
CA GLY A 50 -2.50 -28.47 -5.61
C GLY A 50 -2.18 -26.98 -5.46
N PHE A 51 -1.04 -26.56 -5.99
CA PHE A 51 -0.66 -25.16 -5.97
C PHE A 51 -1.53 -24.39 -6.95
N ILE A 52 -2.27 -23.38 -6.47
CA ILE A 52 -3.10 -22.47 -7.30
C ILE A 52 -2.83 -21.02 -6.87
N LYS A 53 -2.95 -20.05 -7.79
CA LYS A 53 -2.84 -18.63 -7.41
C LYS A 53 -3.83 -18.25 -6.31
N ARG A 54 -3.43 -17.32 -5.42
CA ARG A 54 -4.26 -16.80 -4.32
C ARG A 54 -4.73 -17.85 -3.28
N GLY A 55 -4.24 -19.09 -3.36
CA GLY A 55 -4.62 -20.17 -2.44
C GLY A 55 -4.09 -20.01 -1.01
N PHE A 56 -3.14 -19.10 -0.78
CA PHE A 56 -2.47 -18.96 0.51
C PHE A 56 -3.43 -18.50 1.63
N MET A 57 -4.22 -17.46 1.37
CA MET A 57 -5.11 -16.89 2.40
C MET A 57 -6.24 -17.84 2.78
N GLY A 58 -6.84 -18.54 1.82
CA GLY A 58 -7.84 -19.55 2.13
C GLY A 58 -7.24 -20.75 2.85
N SER A 59 -6.00 -21.15 2.51
CA SER A 59 -5.31 -22.22 3.24
C SER A 59 -5.02 -21.84 4.70
N LEU A 60 -4.68 -20.58 4.97
CA LEU A 60 -4.57 -20.08 6.34
C LEU A 60 -5.91 -20.06 7.07
N HIS A 61 -6.98 -19.65 6.40
CA HIS A 61 -8.33 -19.66 6.98
C HIS A 61 -8.80 -21.08 7.31
N ALA A 62 -8.48 -22.06 6.45
CA ALA A 62 -8.81 -23.47 6.67
C ALA A 62 -8.15 -24.08 7.92
N LEU A 63 -7.12 -23.44 8.49
CA LEU A 63 -6.53 -23.88 9.77
C LEU A 63 -7.46 -23.62 10.97
N VAL A 64 -8.44 -22.73 10.84
CA VAL A 64 -9.32 -22.31 11.95
C VAL A 64 -10.80 -22.59 11.68
N SER A 65 -11.21 -22.74 10.41
CA SER A 65 -12.60 -23.01 10.03
C SER A 65 -12.68 -23.63 8.64
N ASP A 66 -13.49 -24.69 8.51
CA ASP A 66 -13.76 -25.37 7.23
C ASP A 66 -14.67 -24.53 6.31
N GLU A 67 -15.57 -23.75 6.92
CA GLU A 67 -16.47 -22.82 6.23
C GLU A 67 -15.89 -21.39 6.21
N VAL A 68 -16.10 -20.67 5.12
CA VAL A 68 -15.77 -19.25 4.97
C VAL A 68 -17.06 -18.45 4.93
N GLY A 69 -17.22 -17.55 5.89
CA GLY A 69 -18.39 -16.68 5.96
C GLY A 69 -18.06 -15.22 5.70
N LEU A 70 -19.05 -14.43 5.25
CA LEU A 70 -18.84 -12.98 5.06
C LEU A 70 -18.38 -12.29 6.36
N ARG A 71 -18.90 -12.76 7.50
CA ARG A 71 -18.53 -12.27 8.83
C ARG A 71 -17.10 -12.65 9.20
N SER A 72 -16.63 -13.86 8.88
CA SER A 72 -15.26 -14.29 9.21
C SER A 72 -14.24 -13.51 8.39
N VAL A 73 -14.50 -13.31 7.09
CA VAL A 73 -13.69 -12.47 6.19
C VAL A 73 -13.63 -11.03 6.70
N TRP A 74 -14.78 -10.45 7.06
CA TRP A 74 -14.87 -9.11 7.62
C TRP A 74 -14.05 -8.97 8.90
N MET A 75 -14.26 -9.84 9.90
CA MET A 75 -13.51 -9.81 11.17
C MET A 75 -12.01 -9.92 10.95
N THR A 76 -11.58 -10.81 10.06
CA THR A 76 -10.16 -10.99 9.73
C THR A 76 -9.58 -9.73 9.10
N HIS A 77 -10.31 -9.12 8.16
CA HIS A 77 -9.92 -7.85 7.57
C HIS A 77 -9.79 -6.74 8.62
N ILE A 78 -10.73 -6.59 9.55
CA ILE A 78 -10.64 -5.59 10.64
C ILE A 78 -9.35 -5.78 11.43
N VAL A 79 -9.08 -7.00 11.89
CA VAL A 79 -7.90 -7.30 12.72
C VAL A 79 -6.62 -6.93 11.97
N VAL A 80 -6.53 -7.28 10.69
CA VAL A 80 -5.34 -6.99 9.87
C VAL A 80 -5.23 -5.51 9.53
N SER A 81 -6.33 -4.84 9.20
CA SER A 81 -6.40 -3.39 8.99
C SER A 81 -5.98 -2.62 10.25
N MET A 82 -6.40 -3.05 11.44
CA MET A 82 -5.95 -2.48 12.70
C MET A 82 -4.45 -2.70 12.91
N ALA A 83 -3.95 -3.92 12.68
CA ALA A 83 -2.53 -4.23 12.83
C ALA A 83 -1.65 -3.39 11.88
N ALA A 84 -2.03 -3.31 10.61
CA ALA A 84 -1.34 -2.51 9.61
C ALA A 84 -1.45 -1.00 9.89
N SER A 85 -2.59 -0.52 10.37
CA SER A 85 -2.77 0.86 10.84
C SER A 85 -1.84 1.20 12.00
N VAL A 86 -1.80 0.35 13.03
CA VAL A 86 -0.92 0.51 14.20
C VAL A 86 0.56 0.49 13.76
N ALA A 87 0.94 -0.44 12.88
CA ALA A 87 2.29 -0.53 12.36
C ALA A 87 2.68 0.76 11.63
N PHE A 88 1.83 1.23 10.72
CA PHE A 88 2.08 2.42 9.91
C PHE A 88 2.13 3.70 10.74
N CYS A 89 1.16 3.91 11.65
CA CYS A 89 1.20 5.01 12.60
C CYS A 89 2.48 4.96 13.43
N THR A 90 2.88 3.80 13.93
CA THR A 90 4.13 3.65 14.69
C THR A 90 5.35 4.08 13.87
N LEU A 91 5.39 3.77 12.57
CA LEU A 91 6.45 4.24 11.68
C LEU A 91 6.45 5.76 11.55
N ILE A 92 5.28 6.37 11.30
CA ILE A 92 5.11 7.83 11.23
C ILE A 92 5.61 8.48 12.52
N LEU A 93 5.14 8.02 13.68
CA LEU A 93 5.50 8.61 14.98
C LEU A 93 7.00 8.54 15.25
N ARG A 94 7.62 7.40 14.93
CA ARG A 94 9.07 7.24 15.08
C ARG A 94 9.83 8.16 14.15
N THR A 95 9.38 8.33 12.91
CA THR A 95 10.03 9.22 11.93
C THR A 95 9.87 10.68 12.31
N VAL A 96 8.67 11.10 12.75
CA VAL A 96 8.41 12.45 13.26
C VAL A 96 9.30 12.76 14.46
N ARG A 97 9.32 11.88 15.48
CA ARG A 97 10.17 12.07 16.67
C ARG A 97 11.65 12.16 16.33
N ALA A 98 12.13 11.34 15.40
CA ALA A 98 13.53 11.40 14.95
C ALA A 98 13.88 12.72 14.24
N ASN A 99 12.88 13.48 13.78
CA ASN A 99 13.05 14.75 13.09
C ASN A 99 12.79 15.99 13.97
N GLN A 100 12.34 15.79 15.20
CA GLN A 100 12.21 16.84 16.21
C GLN A 100 13.57 17.04 16.91
N THR A 101 14.49 17.78 16.27
CA THR A 101 15.81 18.07 16.83
C THR A 101 15.91 19.55 17.22
N GLY A 102 15.88 19.85 18.51
CA GLY A 102 16.31 21.14 19.09
C GLY A 102 15.19 22.00 19.71
N PRO A 103 15.49 22.76 20.80
CA PRO A 103 14.54 23.65 21.46
C PRO A 103 14.17 24.92 20.67
N ASP A 104 14.96 25.33 19.69
CA ASP A 104 14.87 26.67 19.09
C ASP A 104 14.02 26.79 17.81
N ASP A 105 13.56 25.69 17.20
CA ASP A 105 12.73 25.74 15.97
C ASP A 105 11.56 24.73 15.99
N THR A 106 10.90 24.66 17.15
CA THR A 106 9.85 23.65 17.42
C THR A 106 8.60 23.83 16.55
N GLN A 107 8.20 25.08 16.24
CA GLN A 107 6.93 25.33 15.54
C GLN A 107 6.99 24.91 14.06
N THR A 108 8.05 25.27 13.33
CA THR A 108 8.21 24.90 11.92
C THR A 108 8.37 23.39 11.76
N ALA A 109 9.17 22.78 12.65
CA ALA A 109 9.39 21.33 12.69
C ALA A 109 8.09 20.57 12.99
N ASP A 110 7.29 21.04 13.95
CA ASP A 110 6.01 20.42 14.31
C ASP A 110 5.00 20.54 13.18
N MET A 111 4.93 21.69 12.49
CA MET A 111 4.09 21.86 11.31
C MET A 111 4.52 20.96 10.14
N ALA A 112 5.81 20.86 9.87
CA ALA A 112 6.33 20.00 8.81
C ALA A 112 6.07 18.52 9.13
N ALA A 113 6.25 18.11 10.38
CA ALA A 113 5.95 16.77 10.85
C ALA A 113 4.44 16.45 10.75
N LEU A 114 3.58 17.40 11.10
CA LEU A 114 2.13 17.26 10.98
C LEU A 114 1.71 17.18 9.51
N ALA A 115 2.18 18.10 8.65
CA ALA A 115 1.87 18.09 7.22
C ALA A 115 2.36 16.79 6.55
N PHE A 116 3.55 16.32 6.94
CA PHE A 116 4.09 15.05 6.48
C PHE A 116 3.23 13.87 6.93
N GLY A 117 2.88 13.79 8.21
CA GLY A 117 2.00 12.75 8.75
C GLY A 117 0.63 12.76 8.06
N LEU A 118 0.00 13.93 7.94
CA LEU A 118 -1.28 14.09 7.27
C LEU A 118 -1.22 13.65 5.81
N MET A 119 -0.19 14.04 5.06
CA MET A 119 -0.02 13.64 3.64
C MET A 119 0.07 12.12 3.48
N LEU A 120 0.71 11.44 4.43
CA LEU A 120 0.78 9.99 4.43
C LEU A 120 -0.58 9.37 4.76
N LEU A 121 -1.28 9.89 5.76
CA LEU A 121 -2.58 9.35 6.19
C LEU A 121 -3.73 9.66 5.22
N SER A 122 -3.68 10.82 4.55
CA SER A 122 -4.63 11.20 3.50
C SER A 122 -4.35 10.46 2.19
N GLY A 123 -3.24 9.72 2.11
CA GLY A 123 -2.87 8.96 0.94
C GLY A 123 -4.02 8.08 0.47
N SER A 124 -4.50 8.36 -0.74
CA SER A 124 -5.65 7.68 -1.34
C SER A 124 -5.51 6.16 -1.38
N GLY A 125 -4.27 5.66 -1.48
CA GLY A 125 -3.99 4.22 -1.41
C GLY A 125 -4.14 3.63 -0.02
N ILE A 126 -3.71 4.34 1.00
CA ILE A 126 -3.90 3.94 2.40
C ILE A 126 -5.40 3.94 2.68
N VAL A 127 -6.08 5.03 2.37
CA VAL A 127 -7.52 5.16 2.62
C VAL A 127 -8.32 4.05 1.91
N GLN A 128 -8.05 3.79 0.64
CA GLN A 128 -8.73 2.72 -0.09
C GLN A 128 -8.52 1.34 0.55
N GLN A 129 -7.27 0.99 0.82
CA GLN A 129 -6.87 -0.35 1.26
C GLN A 129 -7.31 -0.67 2.68
N PHE A 130 -7.40 0.34 3.55
CA PHE A 130 -7.77 0.16 4.95
C PHE A 130 -9.27 0.22 5.21
N PHE A 131 -10.01 1.01 4.43
CA PHE A 131 -11.36 1.42 4.83
C PHE A 131 -12.44 0.95 3.87
N PHE A 132 -12.20 1.04 2.56
CA PHE A 132 -13.28 0.89 1.59
C PHE A 132 -13.30 -0.49 0.93
N ASP A 133 -12.13 -1.12 0.76
CA ASP A 133 -11.99 -2.41 0.07
C ASP A 133 -11.95 -3.59 1.05
N THR A 134 -12.99 -3.71 1.88
CA THR A 134 -13.10 -4.76 2.91
C THR A 134 -12.98 -6.16 2.31
N GLY A 135 -12.14 -6.99 2.93
CA GLY A 135 -11.88 -8.37 2.51
C GLY A 135 -10.88 -8.50 1.35
N ARG A 136 -10.42 -7.41 0.74
CA ARG A 136 -9.32 -7.46 -0.23
C ARG A 136 -7.99 -7.75 0.46
N PHE A 137 -7.08 -8.35 -0.30
CA PHE A 137 -5.77 -8.75 0.19
C PHE A 137 -4.73 -7.61 0.25
N ASP A 138 -5.06 -6.41 -0.23
CA ASP A 138 -4.09 -5.31 -0.32
C ASP A 138 -3.52 -4.89 1.03
N VAL A 139 -4.37 -4.89 2.07
CA VAL A 139 -3.95 -4.55 3.43
C VAL A 139 -2.85 -5.49 3.96
N TYR A 140 -2.84 -6.74 3.51
CA TYR A 140 -1.79 -7.72 3.85
C TYR A 140 -0.50 -7.37 3.14
N GLY A 141 -0.56 -7.03 1.86
CA GLY A 141 0.59 -6.53 1.10
C GLY A 141 1.21 -5.31 1.79
N PHE A 142 0.38 -4.35 2.21
CA PHE A 142 0.83 -3.17 2.92
C PHE A 142 1.44 -3.48 4.31
N LEU A 143 0.86 -4.42 5.07
CA LEU A 143 1.44 -4.89 6.33
C LEU A 143 2.83 -5.50 6.11
N LEU A 144 2.99 -6.33 5.07
CA LEU A 144 4.27 -6.94 4.70
C LEU A 144 5.29 -5.88 4.27
N LEU A 145 4.86 -4.81 3.60
CA LEU A 145 5.73 -3.69 3.25
C LEU A 145 6.18 -2.91 4.50
N CYS A 146 5.31 -2.71 5.49
CA CYS A 146 5.69 -2.15 6.78
C CYS A 146 6.69 -3.05 7.54
N ALA A 147 6.52 -4.37 7.47
CA ALA A 147 7.47 -5.33 8.02
C ALA A 147 8.83 -5.26 7.30
N ALA A 148 8.83 -5.14 5.96
CA ALA A 148 10.04 -4.96 5.16
C ALA A 148 10.80 -3.70 5.57
N PHE A 149 10.11 -2.57 5.77
CA PHE A 149 10.70 -1.33 6.28
C PHE A 149 11.43 -1.55 7.60
N LEU A 150 10.78 -2.22 8.55
CA LEU A 150 11.36 -2.49 9.86
C LEU A 150 12.58 -3.42 9.77
N ALA A 151 12.53 -4.41 8.88
CA ALA A 151 13.61 -5.35 8.65
C ALA A 151 14.85 -4.66 8.05
N THR A 152 14.68 -3.88 6.98
CA THR A 152 15.79 -3.16 6.32
C THR A 152 16.41 -2.10 7.21
N GLY A 153 15.65 -1.51 8.14
CA GLY A 153 16.17 -0.54 9.10
C GLY A 153 16.94 -1.13 10.29
N LYS A 154 16.90 -2.46 10.50
CA LYS A 154 17.46 -3.11 11.70
C LYS A 154 18.45 -4.23 11.42
N LEU A 155 18.31 -4.93 10.29
CA LEU A 155 19.12 -6.09 9.96
C LEU A 155 20.36 -5.69 9.14
N HIS A 156 21.36 -6.57 9.13
CA HIS A 156 22.48 -6.46 8.19
C HIS A 156 22.02 -6.68 6.74
N PRO A 157 22.79 -6.21 5.73
CA PRO A 157 22.34 -6.21 4.33
C PRO A 157 21.85 -7.56 3.80
N ILE A 158 22.58 -8.65 4.05
CA ILE A 158 22.21 -9.99 3.53
C ILE A 158 20.96 -10.53 4.27
N PRO A 159 20.91 -10.60 5.61
CA PRO A 159 19.68 -10.97 6.30
C PRO A 159 18.46 -10.10 5.95
N ALA A 160 18.65 -8.79 5.78
CA ALA A 160 17.60 -7.87 5.32
C ALA A 160 17.09 -8.28 3.93
N LEU A 161 18.00 -8.54 2.99
CA LEU A 161 17.67 -8.98 1.63
C LEU A 161 16.91 -10.31 1.62
N LEU A 162 17.35 -11.30 2.41
CA LEU A 162 16.63 -12.57 2.55
C LEU A 162 15.23 -12.37 3.16
N THR A 163 15.12 -11.49 4.16
CA THR A 163 13.84 -11.18 4.81
C THR A 163 12.87 -10.52 3.83
N ILE A 164 13.27 -9.48 3.09
CA ILE A 164 12.38 -8.83 2.12
C ILE A 164 12.02 -9.79 0.97
N THR A 165 12.91 -10.72 0.61
CA THR A 165 12.64 -11.74 -0.41
C THR A 165 11.54 -12.68 0.06
N PHE A 166 11.67 -13.18 1.29
CA PHE A 166 10.65 -14.02 1.92
C PHE A 166 9.30 -13.29 2.02
N LEU A 167 9.28 -12.03 2.50
CA LEU A 167 8.06 -11.23 2.59
C LEU A 167 7.44 -10.97 1.20
N SER A 168 8.26 -10.78 0.17
CA SER A 168 7.79 -10.59 -1.21
C SER A 168 7.19 -11.88 -1.79
N ILE A 169 7.82 -13.04 -1.54
CA ILE A 169 7.28 -14.35 -1.92
C ILE A 169 5.93 -14.56 -1.24
N LEU A 170 5.85 -14.31 0.07
CA LEU A 170 4.60 -14.40 0.83
C LEU A 170 3.51 -13.49 0.24
N ALA A 171 3.88 -12.26 -0.11
CA ALA A 171 2.98 -11.32 -0.78
C ALA A 171 2.47 -11.88 -2.12
N ILE A 172 3.35 -12.44 -2.95
CA ILE A 172 2.96 -13.04 -4.24
C ILE A 172 2.02 -14.24 -4.07
N LEU A 173 2.24 -15.07 -3.06
CA LEU A 173 1.36 -16.20 -2.74
C LEU A 173 -0.04 -15.75 -2.31
N ILE A 174 -0.15 -14.59 -1.65
CA ILE A 174 -1.43 -13.95 -1.34
C ILE A 174 -2.08 -13.42 -2.62
N HIS A 175 -1.34 -12.67 -3.43
CA HIS A 175 -1.81 -12.09 -4.68
C HIS A 175 -0.64 -11.82 -5.63
N GLU A 176 -0.72 -12.37 -6.84
CA GLU A 176 0.35 -12.31 -7.84
C GLU A 176 0.74 -10.89 -8.27
N ALA A 177 -0.22 -9.96 -8.28
CA ALA A 177 0.01 -8.54 -8.55
C ALA A 177 0.98 -7.88 -7.55
N PHE A 178 1.21 -8.46 -6.36
CA PHE A 178 2.17 -7.96 -5.39
C PHE A 178 3.62 -8.09 -5.87
N PHE A 179 3.87 -8.85 -6.95
CA PHE A 179 5.13 -8.78 -7.69
C PHE A 179 5.44 -7.37 -8.21
N PHE A 180 4.44 -6.63 -8.70
CA PHE A 180 4.63 -5.27 -9.23
C PHE A 180 4.54 -4.19 -8.15
N TRP A 181 3.97 -4.52 -6.99
CA TRP A 181 3.71 -3.57 -5.93
C TRP A 181 4.67 -3.70 -4.75
N ILE A 182 4.69 -4.85 -4.08
CA ILE A 182 5.41 -5.06 -2.82
C ILE A 182 6.88 -5.37 -3.06
N ALA A 183 7.18 -6.30 -3.96
CA ALA A 183 8.56 -6.72 -4.27
C ALA A 183 9.50 -5.54 -4.63
N PRO A 184 9.16 -4.69 -5.63
CA PRO A 184 10.02 -3.58 -6.01
C PRO A 184 10.13 -2.52 -4.91
N ALA A 185 9.06 -2.25 -4.17
CA ALA A 185 9.09 -1.32 -3.04
C ALA A 185 9.96 -1.82 -1.88
N ALA A 186 9.91 -3.12 -1.57
CA ALA A 186 10.76 -3.73 -0.57
C ALA A 186 12.24 -3.71 -0.99
N LEU A 187 12.53 -3.92 -2.28
CA LEU A 187 13.88 -3.74 -2.82
C LEU A 187 14.33 -2.28 -2.74
N ALA A 188 13.45 -1.31 -3.04
CA ALA A 188 13.74 0.11 -2.89
C ALA A 188 14.12 0.46 -1.44
N LEU A 189 13.40 -0.08 -0.45
CA LEU A 189 13.73 0.08 0.97
C LEU A 189 15.12 -0.45 1.30
N TRP A 190 15.47 -1.61 0.76
CA TRP A 190 16.78 -2.19 0.97
C TRP A 190 17.89 -1.35 0.35
N LEU A 191 17.71 -0.88 -0.87
CA LEU A 191 18.68 -0.01 -1.57
C LEU A 191 18.87 1.34 -0.87
N LEU A 192 17.82 1.85 -0.21
CA LEU A 192 17.91 3.08 0.58
C LEU A 192 18.73 2.90 1.86
N HIS A 193 18.56 1.76 2.56
CA HIS A 193 19.27 1.50 3.83
C HIS A 193 20.65 0.87 3.64
N HIS A 194 20.87 0.16 2.53
CA HIS A 194 22.08 -0.57 2.25
C HIS A 194 22.58 -0.22 0.84
N PRO A 195 23.59 0.66 0.73
CA PRO A 195 24.15 0.99 -0.58
C PRO A 195 24.69 -0.28 -1.25
N PHE A 196 24.43 -0.38 -2.56
CA PHE A 196 24.82 -1.54 -3.33
C PHE A 196 26.32 -1.83 -3.23
N SER A 197 26.66 -3.08 -2.91
CA SER A 197 28.03 -3.59 -2.90
C SER A 197 28.16 -4.76 -3.87
N ARG A 198 29.37 -4.97 -4.43
CA ARG A 198 29.64 -6.15 -5.29
C ARG A 198 29.38 -7.47 -4.57
N THR A 199 29.63 -7.52 -3.26
CA THR A 199 29.35 -8.70 -2.42
C THR A 199 27.86 -9.03 -2.31
N SER A 200 26.98 -8.04 -2.56
CA SER A 200 25.53 -8.24 -2.54
C SER A 200 24.96 -8.65 -3.89
N LEU A 201 25.75 -8.64 -4.98
CA LEU A 201 25.25 -8.92 -6.34
C LEU A 201 24.70 -10.35 -6.48
N VAL A 202 25.48 -11.35 -6.07
CA VAL A 202 25.05 -12.76 -6.19
C VAL A 202 23.81 -13.06 -5.32
N PRO A 203 23.77 -12.66 -4.03
CA PRO A 203 22.54 -12.76 -3.24
C PRO A 203 21.35 -12.05 -3.89
N LEU A 204 21.53 -10.82 -4.39
CA LEU A 204 20.47 -10.04 -5.03
C LEU A 204 19.90 -10.74 -6.26
N LEU A 205 20.75 -11.25 -7.14
CA LEU A 205 20.33 -12.00 -8.33
C LEU A 205 19.61 -13.31 -7.95
N SER A 206 20.09 -14.00 -6.92
CA SER A 206 19.47 -15.23 -6.42
C SER A 206 18.07 -14.97 -5.84
N CYS A 207 17.94 -13.91 -5.03
CA CYS A 207 16.67 -13.46 -4.49
C CYS A 207 15.70 -13.01 -5.59
N ALA A 208 16.18 -12.25 -6.58
CA ALA A 208 15.37 -11.84 -7.72
C ALA A 208 14.89 -13.03 -8.54
N ALA A 209 15.76 -14.01 -8.82
CA ALA A 209 15.40 -15.24 -9.51
C ALA A 209 14.34 -16.05 -8.73
N ALA A 210 14.45 -16.14 -7.40
CA ALA A 210 13.46 -16.80 -6.57
C ALA A 210 12.09 -16.10 -6.62
N ILE A 211 12.06 -14.77 -6.52
CA ILE A 211 10.82 -13.99 -6.67
C ILE A 211 10.19 -14.23 -8.04
N VAL A 212 10.97 -14.14 -9.11
CA VAL A 212 10.48 -14.37 -10.48
C VAL A 212 9.96 -15.79 -10.66
N LEU A 213 10.66 -16.79 -10.13
CA LEU A 213 10.22 -18.19 -10.19
C LEU A 213 8.88 -18.38 -9.48
N VAL A 214 8.72 -17.85 -8.26
CA VAL A 214 7.45 -17.95 -7.53
C VAL A 214 6.34 -17.20 -8.25
N THR A 215 6.60 -16.00 -8.80
CA THR A 215 5.62 -15.28 -9.62
C THR A 215 5.22 -16.07 -10.85
N PHE A 216 6.17 -16.73 -11.53
CA PHE A 216 5.89 -17.59 -12.68
C PHE A 216 5.01 -18.77 -12.29
N LEU A 217 5.37 -19.48 -11.22
CA LEU A 217 4.58 -20.61 -10.72
C LEU A 217 3.16 -20.15 -10.34
N ALA A 218 3.04 -19.06 -9.57
CA ALA A 218 1.75 -18.50 -9.17
C ALA A 218 0.93 -18.02 -10.38
N GLY A 219 1.56 -17.37 -11.36
CA GLY A 219 0.89 -16.87 -12.56
C GLY A 219 0.40 -17.99 -13.50
N HIS A 220 1.09 -19.12 -13.52
CA HIS A 220 0.74 -20.26 -14.38
C HIS A 220 -0.21 -21.25 -13.70
N SER A 221 -0.13 -21.39 -12.38
CA SER A 221 -0.97 -22.33 -11.63
C SER A 221 -2.40 -21.83 -11.49
N SER A 222 -3.36 -22.57 -12.04
CA SER A 222 -4.75 -22.14 -12.05
C SER A 222 -5.71 -23.25 -11.62
N LEU A 223 -6.88 -22.86 -11.09
CA LEU A 223 -7.89 -23.85 -10.67
C LEU A 223 -8.45 -24.62 -11.87
N SER A 224 -8.46 -23.99 -13.05
CA SER A 224 -8.83 -24.61 -14.33
C SER A 224 -8.01 -25.83 -14.71
N ASP A 225 -6.81 -25.99 -14.15
CA ASP A 225 -5.94 -27.14 -14.43
C ASP A 225 -6.41 -28.40 -13.69
N HIS A 226 -7.31 -28.25 -12.72
CA HIS A 226 -7.73 -29.30 -11.80
C HIS A 226 -9.22 -29.66 -11.91
N MET A 227 -10.06 -28.72 -12.36
CA MET A 227 -11.52 -28.90 -12.38
C MET A 227 -12.19 -27.95 -13.38
N THR A 228 -13.38 -28.35 -13.84
CA THR A 228 -14.23 -27.46 -14.65
C THR A 228 -14.78 -26.30 -13.81
N PHE A 229 -15.28 -25.25 -14.49
CA PHE A 229 -15.84 -24.08 -13.82
C PHE A 229 -17.03 -24.43 -12.91
N GLU A 230 -17.93 -25.30 -13.36
CA GLU A 230 -19.12 -25.70 -12.59
C GLU A 230 -18.76 -26.60 -11.40
N GLU A 231 -17.80 -27.52 -11.58
CA GLU A 231 -17.28 -28.33 -10.47
C GLU A 231 -16.61 -27.44 -9.42
N ALA A 232 -15.78 -26.48 -9.85
CA ALA A 232 -15.15 -25.51 -8.95
C ALA A 232 -16.18 -24.68 -8.19
N LYS A 233 -17.17 -24.13 -8.89
CA LYS A 233 -18.23 -23.34 -8.26
C LYS A 233 -19.00 -24.17 -7.23
N SER A 234 -19.38 -25.40 -7.57
CA SER A 234 -20.10 -26.31 -6.67
C SER A 234 -19.27 -26.63 -5.43
N ALA A 235 -17.99 -26.97 -5.59
CA ALA A 235 -17.09 -27.27 -4.49
C ALA A 235 -16.88 -26.08 -3.55
N LEU A 236 -16.66 -24.88 -4.11
CA LEU A 236 -16.49 -23.65 -3.32
C LEU A 236 -17.79 -23.27 -2.60
N GLN A 237 -18.95 -23.49 -3.23
CA GLN A 237 -20.26 -23.17 -2.66
C GLN A 237 -20.57 -24.03 -1.43
N GLN A 238 -20.08 -25.26 -1.36
CA GLN A 238 -20.22 -26.13 -0.18
C GLN A 238 -19.49 -25.60 1.05
N ARG A 239 -18.49 -24.73 0.85
CA ARG A 239 -17.66 -24.14 1.92
C ARG A 239 -18.03 -22.68 2.21
N ALA A 240 -19.03 -22.12 1.53
CA ALA A 240 -19.39 -20.71 1.61
C ALA A 240 -20.80 -20.52 2.21
N ASP A 241 -20.93 -19.57 3.14
CA ASP A 241 -22.24 -19.12 3.64
C ASP A 241 -22.90 -18.04 2.76
N PHE A 242 -22.28 -17.74 1.61
CA PHE A 242 -22.67 -16.71 0.65
C PHE A 242 -22.63 -17.26 -0.78
N GLU A 243 -23.25 -16.55 -1.71
CA GLU A 243 -23.22 -16.94 -3.13
C GLU A 243 -21.82 -16.75 -3.72
N VAL A 244 -21.21 -17.83 -4.21
CA VAL A 244 -19.91 -17.78 -4.86
C VAL A 244 -19.96 -16.91 -6.12
N SER A 245 -19.10 -15.90 -6.17
CA SER A 245 -19.08 -14.91 -7.24
C SER A 245 -18.41 -15.46 -8.50
N ASN A 246 -19.18 -15.60 -9.58
CA ASN A 246 -18.66 -16.01 -10.89
C ASN A 246 -17.48 -15.13 -11.35
N PRO A 247 -17.54 -13.78 -11.30
CA PRO A 247 -16.42 -12.95 -11.71
C PRO A 247 -15.12 -13.17 -10.91
N SER A 248 -15.23 -13.53 -9.63
CA SER A 248 -14.05 -13.87 -8.80
C SER A 248 -13.45 -15.22 -9.20
N LEU A 249 -14.31 -16.21 -9.45
CA LEU A 249 -13.89 -17.53 -9.92
C LEU A 249 -13.26 -17.47 -11.30
N GLU A 250 -13.83 -16.67 -12.22
CA GLU A 250 -13.30 -16.47 -13.57
C GLU A 250 -11.85 -15.98 -13.60
N VAL A 251 -11.35 -15.33 -12.55
CA VAL A 251 -9.93 -14.97 -12.44
C VAL A 251 -9.04 -16.21 -12.52
N HIS A 252 -9.51 -17.38 -12.08
CA HIS A 252 -8.82 -18.67 -12.15
C HIS A 252 -9.12 -19.48 -13.43
N PHE A 253 -9.94 -18.96 -14.33
CA PHE A 253 -10.25 -19.62 -15.60
C PHE A 253 -9.84 -18.78 -16.80
N ARG A 254 -9.51 -17.51 -16.59
CA ARG A 254 -8.96 -16.63 -17.62
C ARG A 254 -7.45 -16.77 -17.72
N ASN A 255 -6.96 -16.84 -18.96
CA ASN A 255 -5.54 -16.71 -19.25
C ASN A 255 -5.09 -15.24 -19.29
N LEU A 256 -3.78 -15.01 -19.40
CA LEU A 256 -3.20 -13.65 -19.43
C LEU A 256 -3.71 -12.83 -20.62
N GLU A 257 -3.84 -13.44 -21.79
CA GLU A 257 -4.30 -12.77 -23.01
C GLU A 257 -5.74 -12.27 -22.87
N GLU A 258 -6.64 -13.11 -22.38
CA GLU A 258 -8.03 -12.76 -22.11
C GLU A 258 -8.13 -11.62 -21.11
N ASN A 259 -7.32 -11.66 -20.06
CA ASN A 259 -7.30 -10.62 -19.04
C ASN A 259 -6.77 -9.28 -19.59
N MET A 260 -5.77 -9.31 -20.48
CA MET A 260 -5.29 -8.12 -21.20
C MET A 260 -6.36 -7.56 -22.16
N ARG A 261 -7.00 -8.41 -22.96
CA ARG A 261 -8.09 -7.99 -23.88
C ARG A 261 -9.24 -7.36 -23.10
N TYR A 262 -9.67 -7.99 -22.01
CA TYR A 262 -10.70 -7.47 -21.10
C TYR A 262 -10.30 -6.12 -20.49
N THR A 263 -9.04 -5.96 -20.09
CA THR A 263 -8.51 -4.70 -19.55
C THR A 263 -8.51 -3.60 -20.61
N LEU A 264 -7.96 -3.87 -21.80
CA LEU A 264 -7.89 -2.90 -22.91
C LEU A 264 -9.28 -2.40 -23.33
N GLN A 265 -10.28 -3.28 -23.40
CA GLN A 265 -11.65 -2.91 -23.72
C GLN A 265 -12.27 -1.97 -22.67
N ARG A 266 -11.82 -2.04 -21.41
CA ARG A 266 -12.32 -1.23 -20.29
C ARG A 266 -11.43 -0.03 -19.96
N ALA A 267 -10.20 0.03 -20.49
CA ALA A 267 -9.17 0.97 -20.03
C ALA A 267 -9.37 2.42 -20.51
N LEU A 268 -10.09 2.64 -21.62
CA LEU A 268 -10.04 3.89 -22.39
C LEU A 268 -11.38 4.63 -22.48
N THR A 269 -12.03 4.87 -21.35
CA THR A 269 -13.14 5.85 -21.27
C THR A 269 -12.58 7.24 -20.94
N LYS A 270 -13.17 8.32 -21.47
CA LYS A 270 -12.71 9.71 -21.24
C LYS A 270 -12.63 10.05 -19.75
N GLU A 271 -13.61 9.60 -18.97
CA GLU A 271 -13.72 9.83 -17.53
C GLU A 271 -12.53 9.21 -16.79
N ARG A 272 -12.20 7.96 -17.09
CA ARG A 272 -11.04 7.25 -16.52
C ARG A 272 -9.72 7.91 -16.90
N ALA A 273 -9.59 8.39 -18.14
CA ALA A 273 -8.38 9.09 -18.59
C ALA A 273 -8.18 10.42 -17.82
N PHE A 274 -9.25 11.18 -17.61
CA PHE A 274 -9.22 12.41 -16.82
C PHE A 274 -8.82 12.15 -15.36
N LEU A 275 -9.42 11.14 -14.72
CA LEU A 275 -9.06 10.75 -13.35
C LEU A 275 -7.62 10.26 -13.24
N ALA A 276 -7.15 9.48 -14.22
CA ALA A 276 -5.76 9.05 -14.27
C ALA A 276 -4.80 10.25 -14.35
N LEU A 277 -5.13 11.27 -15.13
CA LEU A 277 -4.33 12.49 -15.23
C LEU A 277 -4.25 13.25 -13.89
N ILE A 278 -5.38 13.40 -13.18
CA ILE A 278 -5.40 14.01 -11.85
C ILE A 278 -4.52 13.22 -10.88
N ALA A 279 -4.69 11.90 -10.85
CA ALA A 279 -3.92 11.03 -9.96
C ALA A 279 -2.42 11.06 -10.29
N LEU A 280 -2.03 11.03 -11.57
CA LEU A 280 -0.65 11.19 -12.01
C LEU A 280 -0.06 12.56 -11.61
N THR A 281 -0.87 13.62 -11.61
CA THR A 281 -0.45 14.95 -11.15
C THR A 281 -0.10 14.93 -9.67
N ILE A 282 -0.96 14.32 -8.84
CA ILE A 282 -0.72 14.17 -7.39
C ILE A 282 0.53 13.31 -7.13
N LEU A 283 0.68 12.19 -7.84
CA LEU A 283 1.88 11.35 -7.75
C LEU A 283 3.15 12.10 -8.18
N GLY A 284 3.04 12.96 -9.20
CA GLY A 284 4.11 13.85 -9.62
C GLY A 284 4.55 14.81 -8.51
N LEU A 285 3.60 15.47 -7.83
CA LEU A 285 3.88 16.35 -6.69
C LEU A 285 4.54 15.58 -5.53
N GLN A 286 4.04 14.39 -5.20
CA GLN A 286 4.66 13.54 -4.17
C GLN A 286 6.10 13.12 -4.52
N THR A 287 6.35 12.85 -5.80
CA THR A 287 7.69 12.53 -6.30
C THR A 287 8.65 13.71 -6.16
N VAL A 288 8.19 14.94 -6.44
CA VAL A 288 8.97 16.16 -6.20
C VAL A 288 9.29 16.32 -4.71
N ILE A 289 8.32 16.11 -3.81
CA ILE A 289 8.53 16.13 -2.36
C ILE A 289 9.57 15.09 -1.93
N PHE A 290 9.51 13.87 -2.50
CA PHE A 290 10.48 12.82 -2.22
C PHE A 290 11.91 13.23 -2.57
N PHE A 291 12.11 13.80 -3.77
CA PHE A 291 13.43 14.32 -4.16
C PHE A 291 13.88 15.49 -3.29
N ALA A 292 12.98 16.37 -2.85
CA ALA A 292 13.30 17.46 -1.93
C ALA A 292 13.80 16.94 -0.57
N ILE A 293 13.17 15.91 -0.02
CA ILE A 293 13.61 15.26 1.23
C ILE A 293 14.96 14.56 1.06
N LEU A 294 15.24 14.01 -0.12
CA LEU A 294 16.49 13.31 -0.38
C LEU A 294 17.66 14.19 -0.87
N GLN A 295 17.42 15.42 -1.31
CA GLN A 295 18.47 16.30 -1.84
C GLN A 295 19.61 16.58 -0.84
N PRO A 296 19.36 16.86 0.45
CA PRO A 296 20.41 17.26 1.38
C PRO A 296 21.40 16.15 1.77
N ALA A 297 21.10 14.89 1.46
CA ALA A 297 22.05 13.81 1.61
C ALA A 297 23.15 13.97 0.54
N ARG A 298 24.27 14.63 0.86
CA ARG A 298 25.44 14.86 -0.02
C ARG A 298 26.29 13.60 -0.30
N THR A 299 25.70 12.42 -0.24
CA THR A 299 26.40 11.16 -0.50
C THR A 299 26.13 10.72 -1.94
N GLY A 300 27.12 10.09 -2.61
CA GLY A 300 27.09 9.63 -4.02
C GLY A 300 26.05 8.56 -4.37
N LEU A 301 24.86 8.65 -3.78
CA LEU A 301 23.73 7.73 -3.91
C LEU A 301 22.68 8.23 -4.92
N GLY A 302 22.96 9.28 -5.71
CA GLY A 302 21.98 9.90 -6.62
C GLY A 302 21.26 8.90 -7.53
N TYR A 303 22.01 7.96 -8.11
CA TYR A 303 21.44 6.89 -8.94
C TYR A 303 20.51 5.94 -8.15
N LEU A 304 20.91 5.53 -6.93
CA LEU A 304 20.10 4.64 -6.09
C LEU A 304 18.80 5.30 -5.64
N ARG A 305 18.80 6.63 -5.45
CA ARG A 305 17.60 7.42 -5.14
C ARG A 305 16.61 7.40 -6.29
N SER A 306 17.07 7.72 -7.50
CA SER A 306 16.23 7.66 -8.69
C SER A 306 15.69 6.25 -8.94
N MET A 307 16.52 5.22 -8.75
CA MET A 307 16.09 3.82 -8.87
C MET A 307 15.01 3.46 -7.85
N SER A 308 15.12 3.94 -6.61
CA SER A 308 14.10 3.71 -5.57
C SER A 308 12.76 4.35 -5.93
N VAL A 309 12.76 5.54 -6.54
CA VAL A 309 11.54 6.17 -7.07
C VAL A 309 10.95 5.33 -8.19
N LEU A 310 11.75 4.93 -9.18
CA LEU A 310 11.28 4.12 -10.31
C LEU A 310 10.62 2.82 -9.84
N LEU A 311 11.19 2.17 -8.83
CA LEU A 311 10.62 0.97 -8.22
C LEU A 311 9.26 1.21 -7.54
N CYS A 312 9.01 2.42 -7.01
CA CYS A 312 7.69 2.76 -6.44
C CYS A 312 6.60 2.80 -7.51
N PHE A 313 6.96 3.12 -8.75
CA PHE A 313 6.05 3.24 -9.90
C PHE A 313 5.80 1.92 -10.63
N CYS A 314 6.45 0.81 -10.25
CA CYS A 314 6.20 -0.50 -10.85
C CYS A 314 4.72 -0.94 -10.92
N PRO A 315 3.80 -0.59 -9.99
CA PRO A 315 2.38 -0.89 -10.14
C PRO A 315 1.75 -0.31 -11.41
N ILE A 316 2.34 0.69 -12.07
CA ILE A 316 1.82 1.23 -13.32
C ILE A 316 1.76 0.17 -14.44
N ALA A 317 2.64 -0.85 -14.38
CA ALA A 317 2.60 -1.96 -15.33
C ALA A 317 1.29 -2.75 -15.23
N LEU A 318 0.62 -2.76 -14.07
CA LEU A 318 -0.67 -3.43 -13.88
C LEU A 318 -1.81 -2.79 -14.67
N VAL A 319 -1.66 -1.56 -15.17
CA VAL A 319 -2.62 -0.93 -16.10
C VAL A 319 -2.77 -1.75 -17.39
N LEU A 320 -1.74 -2.52 -17.78
CA LEU A 320 -1.81 -3.42 -18.93
C LEU A 320 -2.55 -4.73 -18.62
N PHE A 321 -2.66 -5.11 -17.34
CA PHE A 321 -3.12 -6.42 -16.90
C PHE A 321 -4.42 -6.38 -16.09
N GLY A 322 -4.88 -5.21 -15.65
CA GLY A 322 -6.08 -5.11 -14.83
C GLY A 322 -6.76 -3.76 -14.93
N HIS A 323 -8.08 -3.79 -15.03
CA HIS A 323 -8.95 -2.62 -15.17
C HIS A 323 -9.08 -1.72 -13.92
N ASP A 324 -8.50 -2.11 -12.78
CA ASP A 324 -8.55 -1.38 -11.50
C ASP A 324 -7.53 -0.22 -11.46
N HIS A 325 -7.52 0.66 -12.44
CA HIS A 325 -6.46 1.68 -12.60
C HIS A 325 -6.29 2.58 -11.37
N GLY A 326 -7.40 3.02 -10.75
CA GLY A 326 -7.34 3.85 -9.56
C GLY A 326 -6.64 3.15 -8.40
N ARG A 327 -6.91 1.85 -8.22
CA ARG A 327 -6.25 0.99 -7.22
C ARG A 327 -4.74 0.90 -7.46
N TRP A 328 -4.30 0.76 -8.71
CA TRP A 328 -2.86 0.73 -9.05
C TRP A 328 -2.16 2.04 -8.74
N LEU A 329 -2.81 3.19 -9.01
CA LEU A 329 -2.28 4.50 -8.64
C LEU A 329 -2.24 4.69 -7.11
N ALA A 330 -3.24 4.16 -6.40
CA ALA A 330 -3.26 4.05 -4.95
C ALA A 330 -2.07 3.23 -4.41
N MET A 331 -1.71 2.12 -5.06
CA MET A 331 -0.53 1.34 -4.69
C MET A 331 0.78 2.12 -4.85
N ILE A 332 0.93 2.91 -5.92
CA ILE A 332 2.08 3.81 -6.10
C ILE A 332 2.14 4.84 -4.96
N ASN A 333 1.00 5.43 -4.61
CA ASN A 333 0.87 6.36 -3.50
C ASN A 333 1.31 5.73 -2.16
N GLY A 334 0.86 4.50 -1.87
CA GLY A 334 1.30 3.73 -0.70
C GLY A 334 2.80 3.43 -0.71
N ASN A 335 3.37 3.05 -1.85
CA ASN A 335 4.81 2.85 -2.01
C ASN A 335 5.61 4.13 -1.73
N LEU A 336 5.21 5.24 -2.34
CA LEU A 336 5.84 6.55 -2.12
C LEU A 336 5.74 6.97 -0.65
N ALA A 337 4.60 6.73 0.00
CA ALA A 337 4.42 7.03 1.42
C ALA A 337 5.43 6.29 2.31
N VAL A 338 5.61 4.98 2.10
CA VAL A 338 6.59 4.19 2.86
C VAL A 338 8.03 4.61 2.52
N MET A 339 8.34 4.93 1.26
CA MET A 339 9.67 5.42 0.89
C MET A 339 9.98 6.80 1.49
N LEU A 340 9.00 7.71 1.50
CA LEU A 340 9.12 9.02 2.13
C LEU A 340 9.45 8.88 3.62
N LEU A 341 8.79 7.94 4.32
CA LEU A 341 9.11 7.62 5.71
C LEU A 341 10.55 7.15 5.88
N ALA A 342 11.04 6.31 4.95
CA ALA A 342 12.40 5.76 5.02
C ALA A 342 13.43 6.87 4.78
N ALA A 343 13.21 7.67 3.75
CA ALA A 343 14.04 8.82 3.40
C ALA A 343 14.14 9.84 4.55
N ALA A 344 13.02 10.18 5.18
CA ALA A 344 12.98 11.10 6.32
C ALA A 344 13.65 10.51 7.57
N ARG A 345 13.61 9.18 7.76
CA ARG A 345 14.30 8.50 8.86
C ARG A 345 15.81 8.45 8.69
N LEU A 346 16.28 8.29 7.45
CA LEU A 346 17.70 8.30 7.12
C LEU A 346 18.35 9.69 7.23
N ASN A 347 17.54 10.75 7.26
CA ASN A 347 18.00 12.13 7.38
C ASN A 347 17.35 12.84 8.57
N PRO A 348 17.73 12.53 9.82
CA PRO A 348 17.19 13.21 11.00
C PRO A 348 17.30 14.73 10.90
N GLY A 349 16.20 15.43 11.21
CA GLY A 349 16.10 16.88 11.11
C GLY A 349 15.86 17.40 9.69
N ILE A 350 15.60 16.54 8.70
CA ILE A 350 15.25 17.00 7.35
C ILE A 350 13.92 17.74 7.33
N LEU A 351 12.93 17.28 8.12
CA LEU A 351 11.60 17.87 8.10
C LEU A 351 11.61 19.31 8.60
N SER A 352 12.42 19.64 9.61
CA SER A 352 12.58 21.01 10.10
C SER A 352 13.31 21.93 9.13
N ARG A 353 14.03 21.37 8.16
CA ARG A 353 14.78 22.11 7.13
C ARG A 353 14.05 22.18 5.79
N LEU A 354 12.83 21.66 5.71
CA LEU A 354 12.04 21.76 4.49
C LEU A 354 11.70 23.22 4.21
N ALA A 355 11.84 23.62 2.94
CA ALA A 355 11.44 24.94 2.52
C ALA A 355 9.91 25.13 2.76
N PRO A 356 9.44 26.33 3.10
CA PRO A 356 8.01 26.62 3.25
C PRO A 356 7.17 26.18 2.04
N LEU A 357 7.73 26.32 0.83
CA LEU A 357 7.10 25.85 -0.40
C LEU A 357 6.85 24.33 -0.41
N THR A 358 7.77 23.54 0.14
CA THR A 358 7.60 22.07 0.24
C THR A 358 6.49 21.72 1.23
N ILE A 359 6.42 22.41 2.37
CA ILE A 359 5.34 22.23 3.35
C ILE A 359 3.99 22.62 2.74
N ALA A 360 3.91 23.76 2.05
CA ALA A 360 2.71 24.18 1.33
C ALA A 360 2.29 23.14 0.27
N THR A 361 3.25 22.55 -0.44
CA THR A 361 3.00 21.48 -1.42
C THR A 361 2.44 20.22 -0.74
N MET A 362 2.98 19.82 0.43
CA MET A 362 2.42 18.70 1.21
C MET A 362 0.98 18.98 1.61
N LEU A 363 0.67 20.18 2.11
CA LEU A 363 -0.70 20.57 2.47
C LEU A 363 -1.64 20.60 1.27
N LEU A 364 -1.16 21.05 0.11
CA LEU A 364 -1.94 21.01 -1.14
C LEU A 364 -2.25 19.56 -1.55
N VAL A 365 -1.28 18.64 -1.42
CA VAL A 365 -1.50 17.21 -1.66
C VAL A 365 -2.53 16.64 -0.68
N VAL A 366 -2.46 16.99 0.62
CA VAL A 366 -3.46 16.60 1.62
C VAL A 366 -4.84 17.06 1.21
N LEU A 367 -5.00 18.35 0.87
CA LEU A 367 -6.28 18.91 0.46
C LEU A 367 -6.80 18.22 -0.80
N ALA A 368 -5.96 18.05 -1.83
CA ALA A 368 -6.36 17.38 -3.06
C ALA A 368 -6.80 15.92 -2.80
N GLN A 369 -6.06 15.16 -1.99
CA GLN A 369 -6.42 13.79 -1.65
C GLN A 369 -7.70 13.72 -0.80
N ALA A 370 -7.87 14.63 0.15
CA ALA A 370 -9.09 14.69 0.96
C ALA A 370 -10.32 15.05 0.11
N SER A 371 -10.18 15.97 -0.85
CA SER A 371 -11.26 16.37 -1.75
C SER A 371 -11.61 15.31 -2.79
N LEU A 372 -10.62 14.58 -3.30
CA LEU A 372 -10.84 13.56 -4.33
C LEU A 372 -11.21 12.19 -3.73
N GLY A 373 -10.89 11.96 -2.47
CA GLY A 373 -11.04 10.67 -1.82
C GLY A 373 -10.03 9.61 -2.32
N PRO A 374 -10.23 8.34 -1.94
CA PRO A 374 -9.43 7.22 -2.45
C PRO A 374 -9.50 7.11 -3.99
N PHE A 375 -8.34 6.93 -4.64
CA PHE A 375 -8.24 6.84 -6.09
C PHE A 375 -8.99 5.60 -6.58
N GLY A 376 -9.92 5.77 -7.51
CA GLY A 376 -10.67 4.63 -8.06
C GLY A 376 -11.92 4.24 -7.30
N ILE A 377 -12.24 4.93 -6.20
CA ILE A 377 -13.59 4.91 -5.64
C ILE A 377 -14.27 6.20 -6.08
N MET A 378 -14.79 6.20 -7.29
CA MET A 378 -15.96 7.03 -7.59
C MET A 378 -17.12 6.29 -6.93
N ILE A 379 -17.37 6.39 -5.63
CA ILE A 379 -17.79 7.57 -4.90
C ILE A 379 -17.59 7.24 -3.39
N PRO A 380 -16.81 7.97 -2.59
CA PRO A 380 -16.78 7.76 -1.14
C PRO A 380 -17.87 8.58 -0.43
N TYR A 381 -18.48 9.56 -1.13
CA TYR A 381 -19.52 10.44 -0.61
C TYR A 381 -20.52 10.77 -1.73
N PRO A 382 -21.61 9.99 -1.91
CA PRO A 382 -22.63 10.28 -2.93
C PRO A 382 -23.33 11.64 -2.71
N GLU A 383 -23.19 12.21 -1.52
CA GLU A 383 -23.75 13.51 -1.14
C GLU A 383 -22.84 14.70 -1.53
N LEU A 384 -21.54 14.47 -1.71
CA LEU A 384 -20.63 15.47 -2.25
C LEU A 384 -20.57 15.26 -3.76
N ASP A 385 -21.58 15.79 -4.42
CA ASP A 385 -21.77 15.76 -5.86
C ASP A 385 -20.71 16.58 -6.63
N LEU A 386 -19.48 16.69 -6.12
CA LEU A 386 -18.40 17.50 -6.67
C LEU A 386 -18.01 17.03 -8.08
N PHE A 387 -18.11 15.73 -8.37
CA PHE A 387 -17.87 15.20 -9.70
C PHE A 387 -18.97 15.60 -10.68
N ASN A 388 -20.25 15.50 -10.31
CA ASN A 388 -21.32 15.98 -11.19
C ASN A 388 -21.31 17.52 -11.27
N ALA A 389 -20.96 18.22 -10.18
CA ALA A 389 -20.79 19.68 -10.20
C ALA A 389 -19.66 20.11 -11.13
N LEU A 390 -18.48 19.46 -11.09
CA LEU A 390 -17.37 19.72 -12.02
C LEU A 390 -17.74 19.33 -13.45
N LYS A 391 -18.46 18.23 -13.64
CA LYS A 391 -18.98 17.81 -14.95
C LYS A 391 -19.95 18.85 -15.50
N THR A 392 -20.91 19.32 -14.72
CA THR A 392 -21.84 20.40 -15.08
C THR A 392 -21.12 21.70 -15.39
N LEU A 393 -20.01 22.01 -14.70
CA LEU A 393 -19.19 23.20 -14.93
C LEU A 393 -18.31 23.11 -16.18
N LEU A 394 -18.00 21.89 -16.66
CA LEU A 394 -17.24 21.64 -17.88
C LEU A 394 -18.14 21.42 -19.11
N GLU A 395 -19.39 21.02 -18.89
CA GLU A 395 -20.41 20.82 -19.94
C GLU A 395 -21.24 22.08 -20.22
N GLY A 396 -21.14 23.11 -19.37
CA GLY A 396 -21.70 24.46 -19.58
C GLY A 396 -20.60 25.45 -19.94
#